data_AF-A0A7G3ZMM7-F1
#
_entry.id   AF-A0A7G3ZMM7-F1
#
_cell.length_a   1.000
_cell.length_b   1.000
_cell.length_c   1.000
_cell.angle_alpha   90.00
_cell.angle_beta   90.00
_cell.angle_gamma   90.00
#
_symmetry.space_group_name_H-M   'P 1'
#
loop_
_entity.id
_entity.type
_entity.pdbx_description
1 polymer ?
#
loop_
_entity_poly.entity_id
_entity_poly.type
_entity_poly.pdbx_seq_one_letter_code
_entity_poly.pdbx_strand_id
1 'polypeptide(L)'
;MSYNGIGLKSAKGSSTSGHIQRSLAHNDESKRTQLKNYTARRKADKIDKPNGQPSGSIQKARLPSQESMMKHLSRRQIEVAVCELRDELEDRDVEEDVIEQRCDELRTKLLKEQETEQRISKLYQTRSQRLKDAGERQSNEELVKTQN
;
A
#
# COMPACT_ATOMS: atom_id res chain seq x y z
N MET A 1 -53.90 17.17 -17.18
CA MET A 1 -53.09 16.61 -16.08
C MET A 1 -52.27 15.46 -16.65
N SER A 2 -50.99 15.35 -16.27
CA SER A 2 -50.13 14.22 -16.64
C SER A 2 -50.54 12.96 -15.87
N TYR A 3 -50.34 11.78 -16.47
CA TYR A 3 -50.69 10.50 -15.87
C TYR A 3 -49.58 10.05 -14.90
N ASN A 4 -49.92 9.66 -13.67
CA ASN A 4 -48.95 9.21 -12.64
C ASN A 4 -47.74 10.15 -12.42
N GLY A 5 -47.93 11.46 -12.61
CA GLY A 5 -46.86 12.45 -12.48
C GLY A 5 -45.80 12.40 -13.58
N ILE A 6 -45.98 11.59 -14.63
CA ILE A 6 -45.04 11.44 -15.74
C ILE A 6 -45.63 11.96 -17.06
N GLY A 7 -44.78 12.58 -17.89
CA GLY A 7 -45.15 13.11 -19.20
C GLY A 7 -45.62 14.56 -19.23
N LEU A 8 -46.30 14.96 -20.32
CA LEU A 8 -46.65 16.35 -20.58
C LEU A 8 -47.91 16.81 -19.82
N LYS A 9 -47.96 18.09 -19.44
CA LYS A 9 -49.15 18.70 -18.79
C LYS A 9 -50.34 18.79 -19.75
N SER A 10 -50.06 19.07 -21.02
CA SER A 10 -50.96 19.07 -22.18
C SER A 10 -50.15 18.85 -23.46
N ALA A 11 -50.73 18.26 -24.50
CA ALA A 11 -50.10 18.16 -25.82
C ALA A 11 -50.07 19.52 -26.55
N LYS A 12 -50.88 20.50 -26.13
CA LYS A 12 -50.91 21.85 -26.70
C LYS A 12 -49.57 22.54 -26.48
N GLY A 13 -48.96 23.05 -27.55
CA GLY A 13 -47.65 23.72 -27.51
C GLY A 13 -46.45 22.76 -27.51
N SER A 14 -46.67 21.44 -27.50
CA SER A 14 -45.58 20.45 -27.63
C SER A 14 -45.26 20.07 -29.08
N SER A 15 -46.10 20.47 -30.04
CA SER A 15 -46.00 20.09 -31.47
C SER A 15 -45.90 18.57 -31.74
N THR A 16 -46.34 17.74 -30.79
CA THR A 16 -46.37 16.27 -30.89
C THR A 16 -47.72 15.73 -30.42
N SER A 17 -47.96 14.44 -30.62
CA SER A 17 -49.19 13.77 -30.18
C SER A 17 -49.36 13.65 -28.66
N GLY A 18 -48.28 13.90 -27.88
CA GLY A 18 -48.28 13.70 -26.44
C GLY A 18 -48.34 12.22 -26.01
N HIS A 19 -48.09 11.28 -26.93
CA HIS A 19 -48.04 9.85 -26.61
C HIS A 19 -46.83 9.52 -25.74
N ILE A 20 -47.07 8.89 -24.60
CA ILE A 20 -46.04 8.52 -23.62
C ILE A 20 -45.99 6.99 -23.55
N GLN A 21 -44.80 6.43 -23.78
CA GLN A 21 -44.55 4.99 -23.66
C GLN A 21 -43.75 4.69 -22.39
N ARG A 22 -44.07 3.57 -21.74
CA ARG A 22 -43.24 3.03 -20.67
C ARG A 22 -41.96 2.47 -21.28
N SER A 23 -40.80 2.87 -20.74
CA SER A 23 -39.52 2.26 -21.11
C SER A 23 -39.48 0.78 -20.75
N LEU A 24 -39.16 -0.08 -21.72
CA LEU A 24 -38.99 -1.53 -21.52
C LEU A 24 -37.74 -1.87 -20.70
N ALA A 25 -36.73 -1.00 -20.71
CA ALA A 25 -35.53 -1.15 -19.88
C ALA A 25 -35.84 -0.98 -18.38
N HIS A 26 -36.94 -0.30 -18.04
CA HIS A 26 -37.42 -0.15 -16.68
C HIS A 26 -38.40 -1.29 -16.32
N ASN A 27 -37.91 -2.52 -16.37
CA ASN A 27 -38.64 -3.68 -15.87
C ASN A 27 -38.04 -4.15 -14.53
N ASP A 28 -38.87 -4.75 -13.69
CA ASP A 28 -38.44 -5.18 -12.36
C ASP A 28 -37.41 -6.32 -12.43
N GLU A 29 -37.40 -7.07 -13.53
CA GLU A 29 -36.40 -8.10 -13.77
C GLU A 29 -35.00 -7.50 -14.01
N SER A 30 -34.87 -6.40 -14.76
CA SER A 30 -33.61 -5.66 -14.94
C SER A 30 -33.13 -5.06 -13.62
N LYS A 31 -34.03 -4.50 -12.80
CA LYS A 31 -33.66 -4.01 -11.46
C LYS A 31 -33.15 -5.13 -10.57
N ARG A 32 -33.82 -6.29 -10.57
CA ARG A 32 -33.41 -7.47 -9.78
C ARG A 32 -32.09 -8.05 -10.26
N THR A 33 -31.87 -8.17 -11.56
CA THR A 33 -30.60 -8.65 -12.13
C THR A 33 -29.47 -7.65 -11.92
N GLN A 34 -29.70 -6.34 -12.05
CA GLN A 34 -28.69 -5.32 -11.72
C GLN A 34 -28.32 -5.36 -10.22
N LEU A 35 -29.28 -5.52 -9.32
CA LEU A 35 -29.01 -5.68 -7.89
C LEU A 35 -28.23 -6.97 -7.59
N LYS A 36 -28.60 -8.09 -8.22
CA LYS A 36 -27.87 -9.37 -8.13
C LYS A 36 -26.44 -9.23 -8.66
N ASN A 37 -26.25 -8.58 -9.80
CA ASN A 37 -24.93 -8.38 -10.40
C ASN A 37 -24.08 -7.41 -9.59
N TYR A 38 -24.66 -6.35 -9.03
CA TYR A 38 -23.98 -5.43 -8.14
C TYR A 38 -23.55 -6.10 -6.83
N THR A 39 -24.45 -6.86 -6.21
CA THR A 39 -24.17 -7.60 -4.96
C THR A 39 -23.18 -8.73 -5.19
N ALA A 40 -23.25 -9.44 -6.33
CA ALA A 40 -22.27 -10.45 -6.71
C ALA A 40 -20.87 -9.86 -6.90
N ARG A 41 -20.74 -8.73 -7.61
CA ARG A 41 -19.46 -8.00 -7.74
C ARG A 41 -18.91 -7.55 -6.38
N ARG A 42 -19.75 -6.95 -5.52
CA ARG A 42 -19.37 -6.56 -4.16
C ARG A 42 -18.96 -7.74 -3.27
N LYS A 43 -19.56 -8.91 -3.47
CA LYS A 43 -19.20 -10.13 -2.74
C LYS A 43 -17.89 -10.71 -3.25
N ALA A 44 -17.68 -10.78 -4.57
CA ALA A 44 -16.40 -11.19 -5.17
C ALA A 44 -15.25 -10.28 -4.69
N ASP A 45 -15.46 -8.96 -4.68
CA ASP A 45 -14.50 -7.99 -4.15
C ASP A 45 -14.17 -8.16 -2.67
N LYS A 46 -15.07 -8.78 -1.88
CA LYS A 46 -14.86 -9.05 -0.45
C LYS A 46 -14.22 -10.42 -0.20
N ILE A 47 -14.58 -11.42 -1.00
CA ILE A 47 -14.07 -12.80 -0.85
C ILE A 47 -12.59 -12.87 -1.27
N ASP A 48 -12.18 -12.13 -2.30
CA ASP A 48 -10.77 -12.02 -2.70
C ASP A 48 -9.91 -11.14 -1.76
N LYS A 49 -10.48 -10.64 -0.65
CA LYS A 49 -9.80 -9.72 0.27
C LYS A 49 -9.97 -10.11 1.74
N PRO A 50 -9.27 -11.13 2.24
CA PRO A 50 -9.10 -11.28 3.68
C PRO A 50 -8.29 -10.11 4.29
N ASN A 51 -7.43 -9.44 3.51
CA ASN A 51 -6.44 -8.46 4.02
C ASN A 51 -6.46 -7.08 3.33
N GLY A 52 -7.64 -6.58 2.89
CA GLY A 52 -7.80 -5.14 2.55
C GLY A 52 -6.95 -4.58 1.39
N GLN A 53 -6.37 -5.41 0.52
CA GLN A 53 -5.57 -4.93 -0.62
C GLN A 53 -6.49 -4.46 -1.76
N PRO A 54 -6.27 -3.26 -2.35
CA PRO A 54 -7.06 -2.79 -3.48
C PRO A 54 -6.78 -3.65 -4.72
N SER A 55 -7.84 -4.23 -5.28
CA SER A 55 -7.83 -4.86 -6.59
C SER A 55 -8.02 -3.77 -7.63
N GLY A 56 -7.01 -3.53 -8.44
CA GLY A 56 -7.02 -2.59 -9.53
C GLY A 56 -5.66 -2.60 -10.18
N SER A 57 -5.63 -2.82 -11.48
CA SER A 57 -4.48 -2.83 -12.40
C SER A 57 -3.64 -1.54 -12.44
N ILE A 58 -3.82 -0.64 -11.47
CA ILE A 58 -2.81 0.35 -11.12
C ILE A 58 -1.74 -0.46 -10.42
N GLN A 59 -0.70 -0.79 -11.18
CA GLN A 59 0.54 -1.39 -10.71
C GLN A 59 0.75 -0.98 -9.25
N LYS A 60 0.77 -1.97 -8.36
CA LYS A 60 1.40 -1.84 -7.05
C LYS A 60 2.78 -1.24 -7.35
N ALA A 61 2.91 0.08 -7.37
CA ALA A 61 4.19 0.75 -7.27
C ALA A 61 4.77 0.10 -6.03
N ARG A 62 5.76 -0.79 -6.23
CA ARG A 62 6.16 -1.80 -5.24
C ARG A 62 6.33 -1.09 -3.91
N LEU A 63 5.30 -1.18 -3.06
CA LEU A 63 5.35 -0.52 -1.77
C LEU A 63 6.58 -1.12 -1.11
N PRO A 64 7.51 -0.28 -0.61
CA PRO A 64 8.72 -0.80 -0.01
C PRO A 64 8.31 -1.82 1.06
N SER A 65 8.86 -3.03 0.95
CA SER A 65 8.64 -4.07 1.96
C SER A 65 8.92 -3.48 3.33
N GLN A 66 8.18 -3.91 4.35
CA GLN A 66 8.40 -3.51 5.74
C GLN A 66 9.89 -3.64 6.10
N GLU A 67 10.56 -4.71 5.64
CA GLU A 67 12.00 -4.93 5.84
C GLU A 67 12.87 -3.81 5.23
N SER A 68 12.58 -3.40 3.98
CA SER A 68 13.32 -2.31 3.33
C SER A 68 13.13 -0.98 4.07
N MET A 69 11.92 -0.71 4.54
CA MET A 69 11.62 0.49 5.33
C MET A 69 12.41 0.50 6.64
N MET A 70 12.44 -0.62 7.37
CA MET A 70 13.19 -0.73 8.62
C MET A 70 14.69 -0.53 8.39
N LYS A 71 15.24 -1.12 7.33
CA LYS A 71 16.66 -0.91 6.94
C LYS A 71 16.98 0.56 6.69
N HIS A 72 16.10 1.27 5.97
CA HIS A 72 16.28 2.70 5.72
C HIS A 72 16.12 3.56 6.97
N LEU A 73 15.22 3.21 7.89
CA LEU A 73 15.08 3.91 9.16
C LEU A 73 16.37 3.78 9.99
N SER A 74 16.91 2.58 10.11
CA SER A 74 18.13 2.36 10.88
C SER A 74 19.36 3.06 10.26
N ARG A 75 19.48 3.08 8.93
CA ARG A 75 20.52 3.89 8.25
C ARG A 75 20.32 5.40 8.48
N ARG A 76 19.08 5.88 8.43
CA ARG A 76 18.78 7.30 8.69
C ARG A 76 19.13 7.71 10.11
N GLN A 77 18.93 6.85 11.10
CA GLN A 77 19.32 7.15 12.49
C GLN A 77 20.82 7.42 12.62
N ILE A 78 21.66 6.65 11.91
CA ILE A 78 23.11 6.89 11.90
C ILE A 78 23.44 8.23 11.26
N GLU A 79 22.89 8.52 10.07
CA GLU A 79 23.17 9.79 9.40
C GLU A 79 22.65 10.99 10.19
N VAL A 80 21.50 10.88 10.88
CA VAL A 80 20.99 11.94 11.77
C VAL A 80 21.97 12.21 12.91
N ALA A 81 22.48 11.17 13.58
CA ALA A 81 23.46 11.34 14.66
C ALA A 81 24.78 11.97 14.16
N VAL A 82 25.20 11.65 12.93
CA VAL A 82 26.39 12.26 12.31
C VAL A 82 26.13 13.72 11.94
N CYS A 83 24.95 14.06 11.43
CA CYS A 83 24.55 15.44 11.15
C CYS A 83 24.49 16.27 12.44
N GLU A 84 23.89 15.75 13.51
CA GLU A 84 23.86 16.43 14.82
C GLU A 84 25.28 16.72 15.34
N LEU A 85 26.19 15.76 15.24
CA LEU A 85 27.59 15.98 15.62
C LEU A 85 28.26 17.05 14.75
N ARG A 86 27.99 17.05 13.45
CA ARG A 86 28.54 18.04 12.53
C ARG A 86 28.08 19.45 12.90
N ASP A 87 26.77 19.65 13.07
CA ASP A 87 26.19 20.93 13.48
C ASP A 87 26.82 21.42 14.79
N GLU A 88 26.98 20.53 15.78
CA GLU A 88 27.64 20.85 17.06
C GLU A 88 29.13 21.24 16.95
N LEU A 89 29.85 20.75 15.94
CA LEU A 89 31.27 21.06 15.74
C LEU A 89 31.45 22.34 14.91
N GLU A 90 30.55 22.57 13.95
CA GLU A 90 30.47 23.82 13.19
C GLU A 90 30.12 24.99 14.11
N ASP A 91 29.16 24.83 15.03
CA ASP A 91 28.82 25.83 16.05
C ASP A 91 29.99 26.17 17.00
N ARG A 92 30.99 25.29 17.09
CA ARG A 92 32.21 25.47 17.91
C ARG A 92 33.40 25.98 17.09
N ASP A 93 33.21 26.38 15.83
CA ASP A 93 34.25 26.84 14.90
C ASP A 93 35.44 25.86 14.80
N VAL A 94 35.16 24.55 14.82
CA VAL A 94 36.20 23.53 14.62
C VAL A 94 36.62 23.49 13.16
N GLU A 95 37.89 23.16 12.90
CA GLU A 95 38.43 23.03 11.53
C GLU A 95 37.76 21.88 10.76
N GLU A 96 37.42 22.12 9.49
CA GLU A 96 36.65 21.18 8.64
C GLU A 96 37.28 19.78 8.58
N ASP A 97 38.61 19.69 8.47
CA ASP A 97 39.34 18.41 8.43
C ASP A 97 39.11 17.58 9.72
N VAL A 98 39.03 18.27 10.86
CA VAL A 98 38.78 17.63 12.17
C VAL A 98 37.30 17.25 12.30
N ILE A 99 36.39 18.04 11.73
CA ILE A 99 34.96 17.73 11.67
C ILE A 99 34.74 16.46 10.86
N GLU A 100 35.33 16.36 9.67
CA GLU A 100 35.21 15.19 8.79
C GLU A 100 35.75 13.94 9.49
N GLN A 101 36.94 14.02 10.10
CA GLN A 101 37.51 12.89 10.83
C GLN A 101 36.59 12.40 11.96
N ARG A 102 36.05 13.32 12.78
CA ARG A 102 35.15 12.95 13.89
C ARG A 102 33.82 12.37 13.41
N CYS A 103 33.27 12.91 12.32
CA CYS A 103 32.05 12.40 11.71
C CYS A 103 32.24 10.97 11.16
N ASP A 104 33.37 10.69 10.53
CA ASP A 104 33.69 9.36 10.02
C ASP A 104 33.99 8.36 11.14
N GLU A 105 34.69 8.78 12.19
CA GLU A 105 34.86 7.98 13.40
C GLU A 105 33.50 7.60 14.01
N LEU A 106 32.58 8.55 14.14
CA LEU A 106 31.23 8.29 14.65
C LEU A 106 30.45 7.34 13.71
N ARG A 107 30.48 7.59 12.40
CA ARG A 107 29.80 6.77 11.39
C ARG A 107 30.28 5.32 11.46
N THR A 108 31.59 5.09 11.50
CA THR A 108 32.17 3.74 11.56
C THR A 108 31.84 3.03 12.87
N LYS A 109 31.80 3.76 13.99
CA LYS A 109 31.41 3.22 15.30
C LYS A 109 29.95 2.75 15.30
N LEU A 110 29.02 3.60 14.87
CA LEU A 110 27.59 3.29 14.86
C LEU A 110 27.25 2.14 13.89
N LEU A 111 27.92 2.06 12.74
CA LEU A 111 27.77 0.94 11.81
C LEU A 111 28.21 -0.39 12.43
N LYS A 112 29.32 -0.41 13.18
CA LYS A 112 29.79 -1.61 13.89
C LYS A 112 28.81 -2.02 14.99
N GLU A 113 28.33 -1.07 15.78
CA GLU A 113 27.32 -1.33 16.82
C GLU A 113 26.06 -1.94 16.20
N GLN A 114 25.54 -1.34 15.13
CA GLN A 114 24.39 -1.87 14.39
C GLN A 114 24.62 -3.30 13.86
N GLU A 115 25.80 -3.60 13.33
CA GLU A 115 26.13 -4.96 12.87
C GLU A 115 26.16 -5.95 14.04
N THR A 116 26.73 -5.56 15.18
CA THR A 116 26.77 -6.40 16.38
C THR A 116 25.36 -6.66 16.93
N GLU A 117 24.50 -5.65 16.98
CA GLU A 117 23.10 -5.80 17.39
C GLU A 117 22.33 -6.72 16.46
N GLN A 118 22.51 -6.59 15.15
CA GLN A 118 21.91 -7.50 14.17
C GLN A 118 22.41 -8.93 14.34
N ARG A 119 23.70 -9.12 14.63
CA ARG A 119 24.28 -10.44 14.92
C ARG A 119 23.67 -11.04 16.18
N ILE A 120 23.62 -10.27 17.27
CA ILE A 120 23.04 -10.69 18.55
C ILE A 120 21.56 -11.05 18.37
N SER A 121 20.78 -10.19 17.73
CA SER A 121 19.35 -10.45 17.45
C SER A 121 19.14 -11.77 16.70
N LYS A 122 19.97 -12.06 15.68
CA LYS A 122 19.93 -13.34 14.95
C LYS A 122 20.27 -14.54 15.84
N LEU A 123 21.21 -14.41 16.78
CA LEU A 123 21.57 -15.48 17.70
C LEU A 123 20.43 -15.81 18.68
N TYR A 124 19.69 -14.80 19.15
CA TYR A 124 18.58 -14.97 20.11
C TYR A 124 17.21 -15.22 19.46
N GLN A 125 17.16 -15.62 18.18
CA GLN A 125 15.89 -15.96 17.54
C GLN A 125 15.23 -17.18 18.17
N THR A 126 13.93 -17.08 18.43
CA THR A 126 13.14 -18.18 19.00
C THR A 126 12.99 -19.32 18.00
N ARG A 127 12.81 -20.55 18.50
CA ARG A 127 12.59 -21.74 17.64
C ARG A 127 11.41 -21.54 16.66
N SER A 128 10.34 -20.88 17.11
CA SER A 128 9.16 -20.61 16.28
C SER A 128 9.46 -19.65 15.12
N GLN A 129 10.26 -18.60 15.33
CA GLN A 129 10.71 -17.69 14.28
C GLN A 129 11.60 -18.40 13.26
N ARG A 130 12.57 -19.22 13.72
CA ARG A 130 13.44 -19.99 12.81
C ARG A 130 12.66 -20.96 11.91
N LEU A 131 11.60 -21.57 12.43
CA LEU A 131 10.74 -22.48 11.64
C LEU A 131 9.89 -21.71 10.61
N LYS A 132 9.42 -20.50 10.93
CA LYS A 132 8.71 -19.63 9.99
C LYS A 132 9.62 -19.20 8.85
N ASP A 133 10.81 -18.68 9.17
CA ASP A 133 11.81 -18.26 8.17
C ASP A 133 12.20 -19.41 7.24
N ALA A 134 12.33 -20.64 7.78
CA ALA A 134 12.63 -21.82 6.98
C ALA A 134 11.47 -22.18 6.01
N GLY A 135 10.22 -22.10 6.46
CA GLY A 135 9.05 -22.33 5.61
C GLY A 135 8.86 -21.25 4.54
N GLU A 136 9.12 -19.99 4.87
CA GLU A 136 9.10 -18.88 3.91
C GLU A 136 10.18 -19.03 2.84
N ARG A 137 11.38 -19.52 3.19
CA ARG A 137 12.44 -19.83 2.21
C ARG A 137 12.04 -20.96 1.27
N GLN A 138 11.47 -22.05 1.79
CA GLN A 138 11.04 -23.19 0.97
C GLN A 138 9.94 -22.80 -0.02
N SER A 139 8.93 -22.05 0.43
CA SER A 139 7.86 -21.57 -0.45
C SER A 139 8.36 -20.60 -1.53
N ASN A 140 9.29 -19.70 -1.19
CA ASN A 140 9.91 -18.81 -2.17
C ASN A 140 10.74 -19.59 -3.21
N GLU A 141 11.47 -20.64 -2.80
CA GLU A 141 12.22 -21.50 -3.73
C GLU A 141 11.31 -22.30 -4.67
N GLU A 142 10.17 -22.80 -4.19
CA GLU A 142 9.17 -23.48 -5.02
C GLU A 142 8.50 -22.53 -6.02
N LEU A 143 8.21 -21.30 -5.60
CA LEU A 143 7.69 -20.25 -6.50
C LEU A 143 8.68 -19.88 -7.61
N VAL A 144 9.98 -19.83 -7.31
CA VAL A 144 11.01 -19.56 -8.32
C VAL A 144 11.17 -20.74 -9.29
N LYS A 145 11.05 -21.99 -8.81
CA LYS A 145 11.11 -23.19 -9.67
C LYS A 145 9.92 -23.34 -10.61
N THR A 146 8.77 -22.80 -10.27
CA THR A 146 7.55 -22.89 -11.10
C THR A 146 7.46 -21.80 -12.18
N GLN A 147 8.36 -20.81 -12.14
CA GLN A 147 8.41 -19.71 -13.12
C GLN A 147 9.48 -19.88 -14.21
N ASN A 148 10.28 -20.95 -14.15
CA ASN A 148 11.23 -21.36 -15.20
C ASN A 148 10.73 -22.61 -15.93
#